data_AF-A0A346N6N8-F1
#
_entry.id   AF-A0A346N6N8-F1
#
_cell.length_a   1.000
_cell.length_b   1.000
_cell.length_c   1.000
_cell.angle_alpha   90.00
_cell.angle_beta   90.00
_cell.angle_gamma   90.00
#
_symmetry.space_group_name_H-M   'P 1'
#
loop_
_entity.id
_entity.type
_entity.pdbx_description
1 polymer ?
#
loop_
_entity_poly.entity_id
_entity_poly.type
_entity_poly.pdbx_seq_one_letter_code
_entity_poly.pdbx_strand_id
1 'polypeptide(L)'
;MNSILTRLLLDVLRAASAETYLKAQDEALPLAARQYGELAAEAQDNPDPALRIEALELVALLGQADADNLLLACIHGDTESRVAEHAKALLYRLTVARNVMESGQMSEAGLAEHQARRRRRSAEARYRK
;
A
#
# COMPACT_ATOMS: atom_id res chain seq x y z
N MET A 1 -19.14 0.00 8.39
CA MET A 1 -19.47 1.28 7.72
C MET A 1 -19.11 1.13 6.26
N ASN A 2 -19.96 1.54 5.31
CA ASN A 2 -19.58 1.65 3.90
C ASN A 2 -19.05 3.07 3.68
N SER A 3 -17.74 3.28 3.86
CA SER A 3 -17.11 4.56 3.56
C SER A 3 -16.87 4.68 2.05
N ILE A 4 -16.73 5.90 1.53
CA ILE A 4 -16.30 6.13 0.14
C ILE A 4 -14.94 5.44 -0.10
N LEU A 5 -14.11 5.38 0.94
CA LEU A 5 -12.82 4.72 0.91
C LEU A 5 -12.94 3.19 0.77
N THR A 6 -13.86 2.53 1.47
CA THR A 6 -14.12 1.09 1.28
C THR A 6 -14.49 0.79 -0.17
N ARG A 7 -15.29 1.66 -0.80
CA ARG A 7 -15.68 1.50 -2.21
C ARG A 7 -14.47 1.64 -3.15
N LEU A 8 -13.60 2.61 -2.92
CA LEU A 8 -12.36 2.76 -3.69
C LEU A 8 -11.43 1.55 -3.53
N LEU A 9 -11.25 1.07 -2.30
CA LEU A 9 -10.44 -0.13 -2.04
C LEU A 9 -11.02 -1.35 -2.77
N LEU A 10 -12.35 -1.49 -2.81
CA LEU A 10 -13.03 -2.53 -3.58
C LEU A 10 -12.81 -2.37 -5.08
N ASP A 11 -12.87 -1.15 -5.62
CA ASP A 11 -12.64 -0.90 -7.03
C ASP A 11 -11.19 -1.24 -7.43
N VAL A 12 -10.21 -0.92 -6.58
CA VAL A 12 -8.81 -1.35 -6.73
C VAL A 12 -8.71 -2.88 -6.69
N LEU A 13 -9.30 -3.50 -5.66
CA LEU A 13 -9.24 -4.95 -5.45
C LEU A 13 -9.83 -5.73 -6.63
N ARG A 14 -10.90 -5.21 -7.22
CA ARG A 14 -11.69 -5.82 -8.31
C ARG A 14 -11.19 -5.49 -9.72
N ALA A 15 -10.09 -4.75 -9.85
CA ALA A 15 -9.50 -4.47 -11.14
C ALA A 15 -9.30 -5.77 -11.94
N ALA A 16 -9.59 -5.74 -13.25
CA ALA A 16 -9.61 -6.93 -14.10
C ALA A 16 -8.22 -7.27 -14.69
N SER A 17 -7.28 -6.36 -14.58
CA SER A 17 -5.92 -6.49 -15.12
C SER A 17 -4.91 -5.67 -14.30
N ALA A 18 -3.63 -5.98 -14.47
CA ALA A 18 -2.55 -5.22 -13.82
C ALA A 18 -2.59 -3.73 -14.18
N GLU A 19 -2.94 -3.39 -15.42
CA GLU A 19 -3.08 -1.99 -15.87
C GLU A 19 -4.23 -1.29 -15.15
N THR A 20 -5.42 -1.91 -15.14
CA THR A 20 -6.60 -1.33 -14.46
C THR A 20 -6.38 -1.21 -12.95
N TYR A 21 -5.61 -2.12 -12.34
CA TYR A 21 -5.23 -2.08 -10.93
C TYR A 21 -4.36 -0.87 -10.61
N LEU A 22 -3.29 -0.66 -11.40
CA LEU A 22 -2.41 0.49 -11.20
C LEU A 22 -3.16 1.80 -11.38
N LYS A 23 -4.01 1.87 -12.42
CA LYS A 23 -4.86 3.04 -12.66
C LYS A 23 -5.81 3.31 -11.50
N ALA A 24 -6.49 2.28 -10.99
CA ALA A 24 -7.40 2.41 -9.84
C ALA A 24 -6.65 2.87 -8.58
N GLN A 25 -5.43 2.38 -8.34
CA GLN A 25 -4.59 2.87 -7.25
C GLN A 25 -4.25 4.36 -7.42
N ASP A 26 -3.79 4.76 -8.61
CA ASP A 26 -3.43 6.14 -8.90
C ASP A 26 -4.62 7.10 -8.74
N GLU A 27 -5.83 6.65 -9.11
CA GLU A 27 -7.09 7.38 -8.90
C GLU A 27 -7.52 7.44 -7.43
N ALA A 28 -7.21 6.41 -6.64
CA ALA A 28 -7.55 6.36 -5.21
C ALA A 28 -6.62 7.23 -4.34
N LEU A 29 -5.34 7.39 -4.72
CA LEU A 29 -4.32 8.06 -3.91
C LEU A 29 -4.71 9.47 -3.42
N PRO A 30 -5.29 10.38 -4.24
CA PRO A 30 -5.65 11.71 -3.78
C PRO A 30 -6.72 11.73 -2.69
N LEU A 31 -7.72 10.83 -2.76
CA LEU A 31 -8.75 10.75 -1.71
C LEU A 31 -8.20 10.05 -0.47
N ALA A 32 -7.44 8.97 -0.65
CA ALA A 32 -6.78 8.24 0.42
C ALA A 32 -5.85 9.17 1.23
N ALA A 33 -5.14 10.09 0.58
CA ALA A 33 -4.33 11.11 1.24
C ALA A 33 -5.16 12.06 2.11
N ARG A 34 -6.33 12.51 1.61
CA ARG A 34 -7.23 13.42 2.34
C ARG A 34 -7.93 12.74 3.51
N GLN A 35 -8.16 11.43 3.40
CA GLN A 35 -8.86 10.61 4.39
C GLN A 35 -7.90 9.61 5.05
N TYR A 36 -6.64 10.00 5.29
CA TYR A 36 -5.62 9.08 5.77
C TYR A 36 -5.99 8.39 7.08
N GLY A 37 -6.65 9.09 8.01
CA GLY A 37 -7.13 8.49 9.26
C GLY A 37 -8.16 7.37 9.04
N GLU A 38 -9.05 7.52 8.05
CA GLU A 38 -9.98 6.45 7.65
C GLU A 38 -9.23 5.31 6.96
N LEU A 39 -8.24 5.61 6.12
CA LEU A 39 -7.40 4.59 5.48
C LEU A 39 -6.63 3.76 6.50
N ALA A 40 -6.10 4.41 7.53
CA ALA A 40 -5.42 3.75 8.62
C ALA A 40 -6.36 2.82 9.39
N ALA A 41 -7.58 3.25 9.68
CA ALA A 41 -8.59 2.42 10.31
C ALA A 41 -8.99 1.23 9.42
N GLU A 42 -9.17 1.43 8.11
CA GLU A 42 -9.46 0.33 7.17
C GLU A 42 -8.29 -0.67 7.10
N ALA A 43 -7.04 -0.20 7.17
CA ALA A 43 -5.86 -1.05 7.18
C ALA A 43 -5.76 -1.92 8.45
N GLN A 44 -6.28 -1.46 9.58
CA GLN A 44 -6.20 -2.16 10.87
C GLN A 44 -7.42 -3.03 11.14
N ASP A 45 -8.62 -2.50 10.90
CA ASP A 45 -9.86 -3.03 11.47
C ASP A 45 -10.83 -3.59 10.42
N ASN A 46 -10.56 -3.45 9.12
CA ASN A 46 -11.49 -3.95 8.11
C ASN A 46 -11.65 -5.48 8.22
N PRO A 47 -12.87 -6.02 8.27
CA PRO A 47 -13.07 -7.47 8.42
C PRO A 47 -12.56 -8.30 7.24
N ASP A 48 -12.44 -7.71 6.05
CA ASP A 48 -11.87 -8.35 4.87
C ASP A 48 -10.34 -8.16 4.83
N PRO A 49 -9.53 -9.19 5.11
CA PRO A 49 -8.07 -9.13 4.97
C PRO A 49 -7.57 -8.68 3.60
N ALA A 50 -8.32 -8.91 2.51
CA ALA A 50 -7.92 -8.42 1.20
C ALA A 50 -8.02 -6.89 1.15
N LEU A 51 -9.06 -6.29 1.74
CA LEU A 51 -9.19 -4.83 1.84
C LEU A 51 -8.17 -4.23 2.79
N ARG A 52 -7.82 -4.91 3.90
CA ARG A 52 -6.71 -4.48 4.76
C ARG A 52 -5.41 -4.41 3.98
N ILE A 53 -5.09 -5.42 3.17
CA ILE A 53 -3.90 -5.43 2.31
C ILE A 53 -3.90 -4.26 1.33
N GLU A 54 -5.01 -4.00 0.65
CA GLU A 54 -5.09 -2.86 -0.28
C GLU A 54 -4.91 -1.51 0.43
N ALA A 55 -5.50 -1.36 1.62
CA ALA A 55 -5.33 -0.17 2.43
C ALA A 55 -3.86 0.02 2.84
N LEU A 56 -3.17 -1.06 3.25
CA LEU A 56 -1.75 -1.03 3.59
C LEU A 56 -0.86 -0.68 2.40
N GLU A 57 -1.16 -1.18 1.19
CA GLU A 57 -0.45 -0.78 -0.03
C GLU A 57 -0.61 0.72 -0.29
N LEU A 58 -1.82 1.28 -0.16
CA LEU A 58 -2.04 2.73 -0.30
C LEU A 58 -1.32 3.52 0.82
N VAL A 59 -1.34 3.06 2.07
CA VAL A 59 -0.57 3.68 3.17
C VAL A 59 0.92 3.74 2.83
N ALA A 60 1.48 2.63 2.34
CA ALA A 60 2.89 2.58 1.95
C ALA A 60 3.20 3.48 0.75
N LEU A 61 2.29 3.61 -0.21
CA LEU A 61 2.45 4.51 -1.36
C LEU A 61 2.40 5.99 -0.96
N LEU A 62 1.55 6.34 0.00
CA LEU A 62 1.45 7.71 0.50
C LEU A 62 2.68 8.12 1.32
N GLY A 63 3.35 7.15 1.96
CA GLY A 63 4.61 7.39 2.67
C GLY A 63 4.52 8.42 3.80
N GLN A 64 3.36 8.51 4.45
CA GLN A 64 3.16 9.40 5.61
C GLN A 64 4.10 9.03 6.76
N ALA A 65 4.38 10.00 7.63
CA ALA A 65 5.38 9.85 8.71
C ALA A 65 5.06 8.69 9.67
N ASP A 66 3.78 8.35 9.84
CA ASP A 66 3.28 7.30 10.72
C ASP A 66 3.05 5.94 10.01
N ALA A 67 3.30 5.86 8.70
CA ALA A 67 3.12 4.63 7.93
C ALA A 67 3.91 3.44 8.53
N ASP A 68 5.10 3.70 9.07
CA ASP A 68 5.91 2.65 9.73
C ASP A 68 5.26 2.12 10.99
N ASN A 69 4.74 3.00 11.83
CA ASN A 69 4.11 2.62 13.08
C ASN A 69 2.86 1.79 12.80
N LEU A 70 2.10 2.18 11.77
CA LEU A 70 0.94 1.43 11.32
C LEU A 70 1.33 0.04 10.80
N LEU A 71 2.33 -0.03 9.92
CA LEU A 71 2.82 -1.31 9.39
C LEU A 71 3.35 -2.22 10.49
N LEU A 72 4.11 -1.69 11.45
CA LEU A 72 4.56 -2.41 12.64
C LEU A 72 3.39 -2.93 13.49
N ALA A 73 2.36 -2.12 13.70
CA ALA A 73 1.17 -2.53 14.42
C ALA A 73 0.47 -3.72 13.73
N CYS A 74 0.31 -3.66 12.40
CA CYS A 74 -0.28 -4.77 11.64
C CYS A 74 0.61 -6.04 11.66
N ILE A 75 1.93 -5.92 11.63
CA ILE A 75 2.86 -7.06 11.73
C ILE A 75 2.65 -7.83 13.04
N HIS A 76 2.41 -7.11 14.13
CA HIS A 76 2.33 -7.71 15.47
C HIS A 76 0.90 -8.02 15.94
N GLY A 77 -0.10 -7.29 15.43
CA GLY A 77 -1.46 -7.33 15.93
C GLY A 77 -2.51 -7.89 14.98
N ASP A 78 -2.20 -8.07 13.68
CA ASP A 78 -3.19 -8.60 12.73
C ASP A 78 -3.40 -10.10 12.95
N THR A 79 -4.66 -10.53 12.96
CA THR A 79 -5.04 -11.93 13.18
C THR A 79 -4.75 -12.81 11.96
N GLU A 80 -4.61 -12.22 10.77
CA GLU A 80 -4.38 -12.91 9.51
C GLU A 80 -2.90 -12.86 9.13
N SER A 81 -2.23 -14.01 9.19
CA SER A 81 -0.78 -14.11 8.93
C SER A 81 -0.36 -13.53 7.58
N ARG A 82 -1.20 -13.66 6.56
CA ARG A 82 -0.94 -13.09 5.23
C ARG A 82 -0.92 -11.56 5.22
N VAL A 83 -1.71 -10.91 6.07
CA VAL A 83 -1.74 -9.44 6.19
C VAL A 83 -0.48 -8.98 6.92
N ALA A 84 -0.11 -9.66 8.01
CA ALA A 84 1.13 -9.39 8.75
C ALA A 84 2.38 -9.55 7.87
N GLU A 85 2.49 -10.63 7.09
CA GLU A 85 3.61 -10.83 6.16
C GLU A 85 3.64 -9.77 5.06
N HIS A 86 2.47 -9.35 4.58
CA HIS A 86 2.38 -8.27 3.60
C HIS A 86 2.84 -6.93 4.18
N ALA A 87 2.40 -6.58 5.39
CA ALA A 87 2.83 -5.39 6.11
C ALA A 87 4.35 -5.38 6.34
N LYS A 88 4.94 -6.53 6.69
CA LYS A 88 6.40 -6.71 6.82
C LYS A 88 7.14 -6.43 5.52
N ALA A 89 6.64 -6.95 4.41
CA ALA A 89 7.23 -6.70 3.10
C ALA A 89 7.17 -5.21 2.71
N LEU A 90 6.07 -4.53 3.02
CA LEU A 90 5.91 -3.10 2.79
C LEU A 90 6.85 -2.27 3.67
N LEU A 91 6.95 -2.57 4.96
CA LEU A 91 7.85 -1.88 5.89
C LEU A 91 9.31 -2.01 5.43
N TYR A 92 9.74 -3.24 5.10
CA TYR A 92 11.09 -3.46 4.56
C TYR A 92 11.36 -2.58 3.33
N ARG A 93 10.40 -2.48 2.40
CA ARG A 93 10.53 -1.64 1.21
C ARG A 93 10.66 -0.17 1.56
N LEU A 94 9.86 0.34 2.50
CA LEU A 94 9.93 1.74 2.94
C LEU A 94 11.27 2.05 3.61
N THR A 95 11.74 1.18 4.50
CA THR A 95 13.02 1.35 5.19
C THR A 95 14.19 1.33 4.20
N VAL A 96 14.23 0.37 3.26
CA VAL A 96 15.29 0.32 2.24
C VAL A 96 15.25 1.57 1.36
N ALA A 97 14.07 2.01 0.93
CA ALA A 97 13.94 3.23 0.13
C ALA A 97 14.52 4.46 0.85
N ARG A 98 14.21 4.63 2.13
CA ARG A 98 14.75 5.75 2.93
C ARG A 98 16.26 5.66 3.12
N ASN A 99 16.77 4.50 3.50
CA ASN A 99 18.21 4.32 3.70
C ASN A 99 19.02 4.60 2.42
N VAL A 100 18.47 4.25 1.26
CA VAL A 100 19.09 4.52 -0.04
C VAL A 100 19.06 6.01 -0.41
N MET A 101 17.99 6.73 -0.02
CA MET A 101 17.92 8.19 -0.18
C MET A 101 18.91 8.89 0.76
N GLU A 102 18.94 8.48 2.02
CA GLU A 102 19.83 9.04 3.06
C GLU A 102 21.31 8.78 2.75
N SER A 103 21.64 7.67 2.09
CA SER A 103 23.01 7.36 1.67
C SER A 103 23.50 8.19 0.47
N GLY A 104 22.61 8.95 -0.19
CA GLY A 104 22.91 9.74 -1.38
C GLY A 104 23.21 8.90 -2.63
N GLN A 105 22.98 7.58 -2.58
CA GLN A 105 23.22 6.67 -3.71
C GLN A 105 22.15 6.74 -4.79
N MET A 106 21.03 7.42 -4.53
CA MET A 106 19.90 7.54 -5.45
C MET A 106 19.27 8.93 -5.36
N SER A 107 18.90 9.48 -6.51
CA SER A 107 18.08 10.70 -6.55
C SER A 107 16.61 10.39 -6.28
N GLU A 108 15.84 11.40 -5.88
CA GLU A 108 14.39 11.27 -5.70
C GLU A 108 13.70 10.76 -6.97
N ALA A 109 14.11 11.25 -8.14
CA ALA A 109 13.61 10.78 -9.43
C ALA A 109 13.94 9.30 -9.69
N GLY A 110 15.15 8.87 -9.34
CA GLY A 110 15.56 7.47 -9.44
C GLY A 110 14.76 6.56 -8.51
N LEU A 111 14.47 7.02 -7.29
CA LEU A 111 13.63 6.29 -6.35
C LEU A 111 12.19 6.17 -6.85
N ALA A 112 11.61 7.28 -7.33
CA ALA A 112 10.25 7.29 -7.89
C ALA A 112 10.12 6.32 -9.07
N GLU A 113 11.11 6.30 -9.95
CA GLU A 113 11.15 5.34 -11.06
C GLU A 113 11.27 3.90 -10.58
N HIS A 114 12.14 3.63 -9.60
CA HIS A 114 12.26 2.30 -9.00
C HIS A 114 10.93 1.83 -8.39
N GLN A 115 10.27 2.69 -7.61
CA GLN A 115 8.96 2.42 -7.02
C GLN A 115 7.91 2.12 -8.09
N ALA A 116 7.83 2.93 -9.16
CA ALA A 116 6.91 2.70 -10.27
C ALA A 116 7.15 1.35 -10.97
N ARG A 117 8.41 0.99 -11.25
CA ARG A 117 8.76 -0.32 -11.83
C ARG A 117 8.37 -1.48 -10.91
N ARG A 118 8.60 -1.34 -9.59
CA ARG A 118 8.22 -2.34 -8.59
C ARG A 118 6.71 -2.51 -8.50
N ARG A 119 5.95 -1.41 -8.43
CA ARG A 119 4.47 -1.44 -8.46
C ARG A 119 3.97 -2.19 -9.68
N ARG A 120 4.51 -1.88 -10.86
CA ARG A 120 4.14 -2.57 -12.11
C ARG A 120 4.40 -4.08 -12.05
N ARG A 121 5.59 -4.50 -11.59
CA ARG A 121 5.91 -5.93 -11.43
C ARG A 121 5.00 -6.64 -10.42
N SER A 122 4.67 -5.98 -9.30
CA SER A 122 3.73 -6.53 -8.30
C SER A 122 2.33 -6.69 -8.90
N ALA A 123 1.84 -5.69 -9.62
CA ALA A 123 0.57 -5.76 -10.32
C ALA A 123 0.58 -6.90 -11.34
N GLU A 124 1.58 -6.99 -12.20
CA GLU A 124 1.70 -8.10 -13.16
C GLU A 124 1.72 -9.48 -12.48
N ALA A 125 2.48 -9.63 -11.38
CA ALA A 125 2.55 -10.89 -10.66
C ALA A 125 1.20 -11.32 -10.07
N ARG A 126 0.35 -10.37 -9.66
CA ARG A 126 -1.01 -10.62 -9.17
C ARG A 126 -1.92 -11.24 -10.24
N TYR A 127 -1.80 -10.81 -11.49
CA TYR A 127 -2.68 -11.23 -12.61
C TYR A 127 -2.09 -12.31 -13.51
N ARG A 128 -0.91 -12.84 -13.18
CA ARG A 128 -0.31 -13.99 -13.89
C ARG A 128 -0.74 -15.36 -13.31
N LYS A 129 -1.53 -15.35 -12.24
CA LYS A 129 -2.09 -16.55 -11.61
C LYS A 129 -3.50 -16.82 -12.14
#